data_AF-A0A7X7HZ23-F1
#
_entry.id   AF-A0A7X7HZ23-F1
#
_cell.length_a   1.000
_cell.length_b   1.000
_cell.length_c   1.000
_cell.angle_alpha   90.00
_cell.angle_beta   90.00
_cell.angle_gamma   90.00
#
_symmetry.space_group_name_H-M   'P 1'
#
loop_
_entity.id
_entity.type
_entity.pdbx_description
1 polymer ?
#
loop_
_entity_poly.entity_id
_entity_poly.type
_entity_poly.pdbx_seq_one_letter_code
_entity_poly.pdbx_strand_id
1 'polypeptide(L)'
;MAIQLKEKRASTLILVVIVGILIGSYLNSFVEMLPGGENVVKTFFTYSIPVGIGDFVNNKPVLVDLNAIKFQIGFMFKFSLLSIIGVFISLYFFRWYR
;
A
#
# COMPACT_ATOMS: atom_id res chain seq x y z
N MET A 1 -13.53 -21.35 21.06
CA MET A 1 -12.69 -20.43 21.85
C MET A 1 -13.07 -19.01 21.44
N ALA A 2 -13.75 -18.27 22.32
CA ALA A 2 -14.35 -16.99 22.00
C ALA A 2 -13.28 -15.96 21.58
N ILE A 3 -13.47 -15.38 20.40
CA ILE A 3 -12.63 -14.33 19.83
C ILE A 3 -12.91 -13.06 20.63
N GLN A 4 -12.13 -12.85 21.69
CA GLN A 4 -12.11 -11.58 22.40
C GLN A 4 -11.38 -10.54 21.55
N LEU A 5 -12.15 -9.76 20.80
CA LEU A 5 -11.74 -8.46 20.28
C LEU A 5 -12.09 -7.42 21.33
N LYS A 6 -11.24 -6.40 21.52
CA LYS A 6 -11.85 -5.07 21.48
C LYS A 6 -10.98 -3.94 20.95
N GLU A 7 -9.78 -3.66 21.47
CA GLU A 7 -9.10 -2.43 21.01
C GLU A 7 -7.60 -2.58 20.74
N LYS A 8 -6.83 -3.19 21.65
CA LYS A 8 -5.38 -3.33 21.43
C LYS A 8 -5.03 -4.21 20.22
N ARG A 9 -5.78 -5.28 19.95
CA ARG A 9 -5.51 -6.20 18.83
C ARG A 9 -5.86 -5.61 17.46
N ALA A 10 -6.93 -4.82 17.36
CA ALA A 10 -7.33 -4.21 16.10
C ALA A 10 -6.32 -3.15 15.67
N SER A 11 -5.88 -2.30 16.61
CA SER A 11 -4.80 -1.33 16.38
C SER A 11 -3.51 -2.01 15.91
N THR A 12 -3.09 -3.10 16.58
CA THR A 12 -1.91 -3.87 16.15
C THR A 12 -2.08 -4.46 14.74
N LEU A 13 -3.26 -5.01 14.39
CA LEU A 13 -3.51 -5.55 13.05
C LEU A 13 -3.44 -4.48 11.97
N ILE A 14 -4.04 -3.31 12.21
CA ILE A 14 -3.97 -2.17 11.29
C ILE A 14 -2.51 -1.74 11.10
N LEU A 15 -1.74 -1.67 12.19
CA LEU A 15 -0.32 -1.29 12.15
C LEU A 15 0.50 -2.32 11.35
N VAL A 16 0.26 -3.61 11.55
CA VAL A 16 0.91 -4.68 10.77
C VAL A 16 0.59 -4.57 9.28
N VAL A 17 -0.66 -4.29 8.93
CA VAL A 17 -1.05 -4.10 7.51
C VAL A 17 -0.35 -2.89 6.92
N ILE A 18 -0.33 -1.75 7.63
CA ILE A 18 0.35 -0.52 7.17
C ILE A 18 1.86 -0.77 6.98
N VAL A 19 2.53 -1.33 7.99
CA VAL A 19 3.97 -1.65 7.92
C VAL A 19 4.24 -2.63 6.80
N GLY A 20 3.39 -3.63 6.62
CA GLY A 20 3.49 -4.59 5.53
C GLY A 20 3.40 -3.98 4.15
N ILE A 21 2.43 -3.08 3.93
CA ILE A 21 2.29 -2.35 2.67
C ILE A 21 3.54 -1.51 2.40
N LEU A 22 4.09 -0.84 3.43
CA LEU A 22 5.32 -0.06 3.31
C LEU A 22 6.51 -0.95 2.94
N ILE A 23 6.71 -2.07 3.63
CA ILE A 23 7.78 -3.04 3.31
C ILE A 23 7.66 -3.51 1.86
N GLY A 24 6.47 -3.90 1.44
CA GLY A 24 6.26 -4.36 0.07
C GLY A 24 6.42 -3.26 -0.99
N SER A 25 6.14 -2.00 -0.64
CA SER A 25 6.46 -0.86 -1.50
C SER A 25 7.97 -0.70 -1.69
N TYR A 26 8.77 -0.85 -0.64
CA TYR A 26 10.22 -0.84 -0.78
C TYR A 26 10.71 -2.03 -1.61
N LEU A 27 10.12 -3.21 -1.44
CA LEU A 27 10.43 -4.38 -2.27
C LEU A 27 10.13 -4.13 -3.76
N ASN A 28 9.04 -3.42 -4.11
CA ASN A 28 8.81 -3.00 -5.50
C ASN A 28 10.00 -2.19 -6.02
N SER A 29 10.43 -1.17 -5.28
CA SER A 29 11.55 -0.31 -5.69
C SER A 29 12.85 -1.09 -5.87
N PHE A 30 13.12 -2.08 -5.01
CA PHE A 30 14.27 -2.98 -5.18
C PHE A 30 14.17 -3.79 -6.47
N VAL A 31 13.00 -4.35 -6.77
CA VAL A 31 12.76 -5.11 -8.01
C VAL A 31 12.86 -4.20 -9.24
N GLU A 32 12.41 -2.95 -9.15
CA GLU A 32 12.56 -1.93 -10.19
C GLU A 32 14.03 -1.59 -10.48
N MET A 33 14.88 -1.60 -9.46
CA MET A 33 16.32 -1.30 -9.59
C MET A 33 17.14 -2.46 -10.17
N LEU A 34 16.57 -3.68 -10.23
CA LEU A 34 17.28 -4.82 -10.79
C LEU A 34 17.57 -4.63 -12.29
N PRO A 35 18.84 -4.87 -12.72
CA PRO A 35 19.21 -4.86 -14.12
C PRO A 35 18.55 -6.04 -14.85
N GLY A 36 18.20 -5.85 -16.12
CA GLY A 36 17.56 -6.89 -16.93
C GLY A 36 16.48 -6.42 -17.90
N GLY A 37 16.17 -5.13 -17.97
CA GLY A 37 15.13 -4.59 -18.85
C GLY A 37 13.70 -4.87 -18.37
N GLU A 38 12.72 -4.61 -19.25
CA GLU A 38 11.31 -4.89 -18.99
C GLU A 38 11.01 -6.38 -19.18
N ASN A 39 11.05 -7.13 -18.08
CA ASN A 39 10.70 -8.55 -18.06
C ASN A 39 9.29 -8.74 -17.54
N VAL A 40 8.57 -9.72 -18.09
CA VAL A 40 7.21 -10.10 -17.66
C VAL A 40 7.16 -10.37 -16.15
N VAL A 41 8.20 -11.00 -15.59
CA VAL A 41 8.31 -11.27 -14.16
C VAL A 41 8.38 -9.96 -13.37
N LYS A 42 9.22 -9.01 -13.79
CA LYS A 42 9.38 -7.71 -13.13
C LYS A 42 8.05 -6.95 -13.13
N THR A 43 7.41 -6.87 -14.30
CA THR A 43 6.11 -6.22 -14.48
C THR A 43 5.01 -6.88 -13.65
N PHE A 44 5.01 -8.21 -13.53
CA PHE A 44 4.04 -8.91 -12.70
C PHE A 44 4.19 -8.57 -11.22
N PHE A 45 5.41 -8.56 -10.70
CA PHE A 45 5.66 -8.25 -9.28
C PHE A 45 5.42 -6.77 -8.93
N THR A 46 5.72 -5.85 -9.85
CA THR A 46 5.53 -4.40 -9.66
C THR A 46 4.15 -3.91 -10.06
N TYR A 47 3.32 -4.76 -10.69
CA TYR A 47 1.95 -4.41 -11.06
C TYR A 47 1.20 -3.91 -9.84
N SER A 48 0.72 -2.66 -9.92
CA SER A 48 0.06 -1.99 -8.81
C SER A 48 -1.35 -1.57 -9.19
N ILE A 49 -2.30 -1.89 -8.30
CA ILE A 49 -3.68 -1.50 -8.42
C ILE A 49 -3.87 -0.23 -7.59
N PRO A 50 -4.13 0.93 -8.22
CA PRO A 50 -4.45 2.15 -7.52
C PRO A 50 -5.87 2.09 -6.95
N VAL A 51 -6.00 2.27 -5.64
CA VAL A 51 -7.28 2.32 -4.90
C VAL A 51 -7.27 3.59 -4.05
N GLY A 52 -8.24 4.48 -4.27
CA GLY A 52 -8.21 5.79 -3.63
C GLY A 52 -9.55 6.50 -3.62
N ILE A 53 -9.61 7.58 -2.85
CA ILE A 53 -10.72 8.53 -2.80
C ILE A 53 -10.25 9.78 -3.54
N GLY A 54 -10.91 10.08 -4.66
CA GLY A 54 -10.57 11.13 -5.61
C GLY A 54 -11.53 11.12 -6.79
N ASP A 55 -11.20 11.83 -7.87
CA ASP A 55 -11.88 11.72 -9.15
C ASP A 55 -11.82 10.26 -9.64
N PHE A 56 -12.95 9.56 -9.56
CA PHE A 56 -13.12 8.16 -9.96
C PHE A 56 -12.91 7.95 -11.47
N VAL A 57 -13.00 9.01 -12.28
CA VAL A 57 -12.83 8.93 -13.73
C VAL A 57 -11.36 8.93 -14.12
N ASN A 58 -10.54 9.78 -13.48
CA ASN A 58 -9.13 9.95 -13.83
C ASN A 58 -8.15 9.40 -12.78
N ASN A 59 -8.64 8.86 -11.67
CA ASN A 59 -7.81 8.40 -10.56
C ASN A 59 -6.91 9.53 -10.01
N LYS A 60 -7.43 10.77 -10.06
CA LYS A 60 -6.73 11.99 -9.65
C LYS A 60 -7.37 12.57 -8.39
N PRO A 61 -6.63 13.31 -7.57
CA PRO A 61 -7.25 14.05 -6.47
C PRO A 61 -8.23 15.09 -7.03
N VAL A 62 -9.30 15.36 -6.28
CA VAL A 62 -10.31 16.35 -6.66
C VAL A 62 -9.68 17.73 -6.58
N LEU A 63 -9.70 18.44 -7.70
CA LEU A 63 -9.17 19.79 -7.86
C LEU A 63 -10.31 20.79 -7.76
N VAL A 64 -10.25 21.68 -6.78
CA VAL A 64 -11.15 22.83 -6.64
C VAL A 64 -10.35 24.09 -6.96
N ASP A 65 -10.61 24.69 -8.12
CA ASP A 65 -9.92 25.87 -8.62
C ASP A 65 -10.82 27.10 -8.47
N LEU A 66 -10.42 28.05 -7.62
CA LEU A 66 -11.12 29.33 -7.40
C LEU A 66 -10.41 30.51 -8.11
N ASN A 67 -9.56 30.24 -9.10
CA ASN A 67 -8.77 31.23 -9.87
C ASN A 67 -7.62 31.88 -9.07
N ALA A 68 -7.90 32.43 -7.89
CA ALA A 68 -6.88 33.01 -7.00
C ALA A 68 -6.23 31.96 -6.07
N ILE A 69 -6.95 30.89 -5.73
CA ILE A 69 -6.53 29.84 -4.80
C ILE A 69 -6.95 28.48 -5.36
N LYS A 70 -6.08 27.48 -5.26
CA LYS A 70 -6.33 26.11 -5.73
C LYS A 70 -6.24 25.13 -4.55
N PHE A 71 -7.23 24.25 -4.41
CA PHE A 71 -7.24 23.17 -3.42
C PHE A 71 -7.24 21.82 -4.12
N GLN A 72 -6.43 20.90 -3.62
CA GLN A 72 -6.35 19.52 -4.11
C GLN A 72 -6.58 18.57 -2.93
N ILE A 73 -7.66 17.78 -3.00
CA ILE A 73 -8.01 16.82 -1.94
C ILE A 73 -8.17 15.44 -2.58
N GLY A 74 -7.39 14.49 -2.11
CA GLY A 74 -7.52 13.10 -2.51
C GLY A 74 -6.46 12.23 -1.86
N PHE A 75 -6.78 10.94 -1.73
CA PHE A 75 -5.86 9.94 -1.21
C PHE A 75 -5.85 8.75 -2.16
N MET A 76 -4.66 8.21 -2.48
CA MET A 76 -4.53 7.02 -3.30
C MET A 76 -3.51 6.04 -2.70
N PHE A 77 -3.96 4.82 -2.42
CA PHE A 77 -3.10 3.68 -2.11
C PHE A 77 -2.78 2.96 -3.41
N LYS A 78 -1.54 2.47 -3.54
CA LYS A 78 -1.17 1.56 -4.62
C LYS A 78 -0.81 0.22 -4.00
N PHE A 79 -1.54 -0.82 -4.35
CA PHE A 79 -1.30 -2.17 -3.86
C PHE A 79 -0.68 -3.02 -4.96
N SER A 80 0.53 -3.54 -4.73
CA SER A 80 1.14 -4.54 -5.61
C SER A 80 1.16 -5.92 -4.96
N LEU A 81 1.54 -6.94 -5.75
CA LEU A 81 1.83 -8.27 -5.23
C LEU A 81 2.92 -8.25 -4.15
N LEU A 82 3.95 -7.42 -4.31
CA LEU A 82 4.99 -7.24 -3.30
C LEU A 82 4.45 -6.58 -2.02
N SER A 83 3.45 -5.68 -2.11
CA SER A 83 2.72 -5.17 -0.93
C SER A 83 2.04 -6.29 -0.12
N ILE A 84 1.42 -7.26 -0.79
CA ILE A 84 0.78 -8.41 -0.13
C ILE A 84 1.85 -9.27 0.57
N ILE A 85 2.95 -9.56 -0.11
CA ILE A 85 4.09 -10.29 0.46
C ILE A 85 4.66 -9.54 1.67
N GLY A 86 4.79 -8.21 1.58
CA GLY A 86 5.21 -7.35 2.68
C GLY A 86 4.31 -7.45 3.91
N VAL A 87 2.99 -7.59 3.73
CA VAL A 87 2.05 -7.84 4.84
C VAL A 87 2.28 -9.19 5.50
N PHE A 88 2.52 -10.26 4.73
CA PHE A 88 2.89 -11.56 5.31
C PHE A 88 4.22 -11.50 6.07
N ILE A 89 5.20 -10.78 5.55
CA ILE A 89 6.48 -10.55 6.22
C ILE A 89 6.26 -9.78 7.53
N SER A 90 5.50 -8.68 7.50
CA SER A 90 5.19 -7.89 8.69
C SER A 90 4.46 -8.70 9.75
N LEU A 91 3.48 -9.52 9.35
CA LEU A 91 2.78 -10.46 10.24
C LEU A 91 3.76 -11.42 10.92
N TYR A 92 4.73 -11.95 10.16
CA TYR A 92 5.76 -12.83 10.72
C TYR A 92 6.63 -12.12 11.77
N PHE A 93 7.12 -10.91 11.45
CA PHE A 93 7.92 -10.11 12.38
C PHE A 93 7.16 -9.74 13.65
N PHE A 94 5.93 -9.22 13.52
CA PHE A 94 5.11 -8.85 14.66
C PHE A 94 4.64 -10.05 15.49
N ARG A 95 4.51 -11.23 14.88
CA ARG A 95 4.24 -12.47 15.61
C ARG A 95 5.45 -12.92 16.43
N TRP A 96 6.66 -12.69 15.96
CA TRP A 96 7.88 -13.05 16.70
C TRP A 96 8.19 -12.07 17.85
N TYR A 97 7.82 -10.80 17.71
CA TYR A 97 8.04 -9.79 18.75
C TYR A 97 7.01 -9.83 19.89
N ARG A 98 5.91 -10.59 19.73
CA ARG A 98 4.87 -10.78 20.74
C ARG A 98 5.07 -12.07 21.50
#